data_AF-L8TJW0-F1
#
_entry.id   AF-L8TJW0-F1
#
_cell.length_a   1.000
_cell.length_b   1.000
_cell.length_c   1.000
_cell.angle_alpha   90.00
_cell.angle_beta   90.00
_cell.angle_gamma   90.00
#
_symmetry.space_group_name_H-M   'P 1'
#
loop_
_entity.id
_entity.type
_entity.pdbx_description
1 polymer ?
#
loop_
_entity_poly.entity_id
_entity_poly.type
_entity_poly.pdbx_seq_one_letter_code
_entity_poly.pdbx_strand_id
1 'polypeptide(L)'
;MFDEDVVGHHQMHMANRRALRPDHEYALVTNIEWEEFEEHFDKRKVELGFCGRPYGTPCAHEHACIRCPMLHVEPRMILRLDEIEADLMAGETGRRTKAGRGKSTDWNPRVSPGQTRPGTAATKKR
;
A
#
# COMPACT_ATOMS: atom_id res chain seq x y z
N MET A 1 6.70 26.81 -23.17
CA MET A 1 6.34 27.96 -22.32
C MET A 1 4.84 27.87 -22.09
N PHE A 2 4.37 27.90 -20.85
CA PHE A 2 2.93 27.87 -20.57
C PHE A 2 2.32 29.25 -20.79
N ASP A 3 1.04 29.27 -21.11
CA ASP A 3 0.27 30.51 -21.25
C ASP A 3 0.12 31.19 -19.88
N GLU A 4 0.50 32.48 -19.79
CA GLU A 4 0.43 33.24 -18.55
C GLU A 4 -1.00 33.36 -18.03
N ASP A 5 -1.99 33.43 -18.92
CA ASP A 5 -3.40 33.53 -18.54
C ASP A 5 -3.86 32.24 -17.84
N VAL A 6 -3.39 31.07 -18.31
CA VAL A 6 -3.70 29.78 -17.68
C VAL A 6 -3.11 29.70 -16.27
N VAL A 7 -1.88 30.17 -16.09
CA VAL A 7 -1.22 30.21 -14.77
C VAL A 7 -1.95 31.18 -13.85
N GLY A 8 -2.29 32.37 -14.33
CA GLY A 8 -3.01 33.40 -13.57
C GLY A 8 -4.39 32.92 -13.12
N HIS A 9 -5.16 32.31 -14.03
CA HIS A 9 -6.47 31.73 -13.70
C HIS A 9 -6.38 30.62 -12.65
N HIS A 10 -5.38 29.73 -12.76
CA HIS A 10 -5.17 28.67 -11.78
C HIS A 10 -4.80 29.23 -10.39
N GLN A 11 -3.88 30.21 -10.33
CA GLN A 11 -3.50 30.85 -9.08
C GLN A 11 -4.69 31.55 -8.42
N MET A 12 -5.51 32.26 -9.20
CA MET A 12 -6.70 32.94 -8.70
C MET A 12 -7.77 31.95 -8.21
N HIS A 13 -7.96 30.83 -8.94
CA HIS A 13 -8.83 29.74 -8.48
C HIS A 13 -8.39 29.19 -7.11
N MET A 14 -7.09 28.95 -6.95
CA MET A 14 -6.53 28.46 -5.69
C MET A 14 -6.66 29.49 -4.56
N ALA A 15 -6.39 30.77 -4.84
CA ALA A 15 -6.52 31.85 -3.86
C ALA A 15 -7.95 31.98 -3.34
N ASN A 16 -8.95 31.97 -4.24
CA ASN A 16 -10.37 32.03 -3.87
C ASN A 16 -10.76 30.87 -2.95
N ARG A 17 -10.27 29.66 -3.22
CA ARG A 17 -10.53 28.50 -2.37
C ARG A 17 -9.83 28.58 -1.02
N ARG A 18 -8.60 29.13 -0.96
CA ARG A 18 -7.89 29.33 0.30
C ARG A 18 -8.62 30.34 1.19
N ALA A 19 -9.17 31.39 0.62
CA ALA A 19 -9.93 32.41 1.35
C ALA A 19 -11.23 31.88 2.00
N LEU A 20 -11.78 30.76 1.51
CA LEU A 20 -12.97 30.13 2.10
C LEU A 20 -12.67 29.26 3.33
N ARG A 21 -11.40 28.94 3.59
CA ARG A 21 -11.02 28.12 4.75
C ARG A 21 -10.61 29.01 5.92
N PRO A 22 -10.91 28.59 7.17
CA PRO A 22 -10.42 29.28 8.36
C PRO A 22 -8.91 29.49 8.32
N ASP A 23 -8.45 30.62 8.83
CA ASP A 23 -7.05 31.04 8.83
C ASP A 23 -6.10 30.05 9.53
N HIS A 24 -6.55 29.45 10.63
CA HIS A 24 -5.78 28.48 11.40
C HIS A 24 -5.46 27.18 10.64
N GLU A 25 -6.19 26.86 9.55
CA GLU A 25 -5.83 25.72 8.68
C GLU A 25 -4.57 25.99 7.84
N TYR A 26 -4.18 27.26 7.66
CA TYR A 26 -2.94 27.66 6.99
C TYR A 26 -1.92 28.24 7.96
N ALA A 27 -1.98 27.83 9.23
CA ALA A 27 -0.96 28.19 10.21
C ALA A 27 0.44 27.85 9.67
N LEU A 28 1.39 28.75 9.95
CA LEU A 28 2.78 28.49 9.62
C LEU A 28 3.25 27.28 10.40
N VAL A 29 3.75 26.28 9.68
CA VAL A 29 4.32 25.08 10.28
C VAL A 29 5.53 25.49 11.11
N THR A 30 5.54 25.09 12.37
CA THR A 30 6.62 25.38 13.32
C THR A 30 7.86 24.54 13.00
N ASN A 31 9.04 24.98 13.45
CA ASN A 31 10.27 24.19 13.27
C ASN A 31 10.17 22.81 13.95
N ILE A 32 9.44 22.69 15.06
CA ILE A 32 9.23 21.41 15.75
C ILE A 32 8.37 20.48 14.89
N GLU A 33 7.27 20.97 14.33
CA GLU A 33 6.43 20.19 13.41
C GLU A 33 7.20 19.79 12.13
N TRP A 34 8.11 20.67 11.65
CA TRP A 34 9.01 20.35 10.55
C TRP A 34 10.00 19.24 10.91
N GLU A 35 10.68 19.35 12.05
CA GLU A 35 11.61 18.34 12.55
C GLU A 35 10.90 16.99 12.74
N GLU A 36 9.71 17.00 13.35
CA GLU A 36 8.87 15.80 13.50
C GLU A 36 8.47 15.23 12.14
N PHE A 37 8.05 16.06 11.19
CA PHE A 37 7.70 15.63 9.84
C PHE A 37 8.89 14.97 9.13
N GLU A 38 10.07 15.59 9.17
CA GLU A 38 11.31 15.06 8.58
C GLU A 38 11.72 13.74 9.23
N GLU A 39 11.67 13.66 10.56
CA GLU A 39 11.96 12.43 11.30
C GLU A 39 11.03 11.29 10.84
N HIS A 40 9.76 11.58 10.56
CA HIS A 40 8.78 10.58 10.12
C HIS A 40 8.87 10.24 8.63
N PHE A 41 9.38 11.16 7.79
CA PHE A 41 9.56 10.93 6.36
C PHE A 41 10.72 9.96 6.12
N ASP A 42 11.82 10.13 6.85
CA ASP A 42 13.01 9.25 6.76
C ASP A 42 12.78 7.88 7.43
N LYS A 43 11.83 7.79 8.36
CA LYS A 43 11.55 6.57 9.14
C LYS A 43 10.82 5.46 8.40
N ARG A 44 10.33 5.64 7.16
CA ARG A 44 9.75 4.52 6.38
C ARG A 44 10.82 3.60 5.82
N LYS A 45 11.62 3.05 6.73
CA LYS A 45 12.49 1.92 6.48
C LYS A 45 11.63 0.65 6.49
N VAL A 46 11.61 -0.03 5.36
CA VAL A 46 11.06 -1.38 5.21
C VAL A 46 12.23 -2.37 5.20
N GLU A 47 11.95 -3.66 5.41
CA GLU A 47 12.96 -4.72 5.51
C GLU A 47 14.05 -4.66 4.42
N LEU A 48 13.71 -4.26 3.18
CA LEU A 48 14.63 -4.22 2.04
C LEU A 48 15.18 -2.83 1.67
N GLY A 49 14.79 -1.76 2.39
CA GLY A 49 15.20 -0.40 2.05
C GLY A 49 14.16 0.65 2.43
N PHE A 50 13.88 1.59 1.53
CA PHE A 50 12.99 2.72 1.79
C PHE A 50 11.74 2.71 0.90
N CYS A 51 10.60 3.10 1.46
CA CYS A 51 9.34 3.21 0.72
C CYS A 51 9.00 4.69 0.43
N GLY A 52 9.09 5.12 -0.83
CA GLY A 52 8.80 6.49 -1.26
C GLY A 52 7.31 6.87 -1.31
N ARG A 53 6.42 6.08 -0.68
CA ARG A 53 4.99 6.42 -0.65
C ARG A 53 4.75 7.65 0.23
N PRO A 54 3.87 8.58 -0.18
CA PRO A 54 3.48 9.70 0.67
C PRO A 54 2.86 9.25 1.99
N TYR A 55 2.96 10.10 3.01
CA TYR A 55 2.31 9.85 4.29
C TYR A 55 0.79 9.66 4.11
N GLY A 56 0.19 8.72 4.86
CA GLY A 56 -1.26 8.46 4.83
C GLY A 56 -1.83 7.72 3.60
N THR A 57 -1.03 7.37 2.59
CA THR A 57 -1.56 6.60 1.43
C THR A 57 -1.63 5.09 1.74
N PRO A 58 -2.79 4.41 1.59
CA PRO A 58 -2.88 2.99 1.83
C PRO A 58 -2.02 2.20 0.84
N CYS A 59 -1.33 1.18 1.35
CA CYS A 59 -0.55 0.24 0.56
C CYS A 59 -1.15 -1.14 0.75
N ALA A 60 -1.56 -1.82 -0.33
CA ALA A 60 -1.98 -3.22 -0.26
C ALA A 60 -0.88 -4.18 0.26
N HIS A 61 0.33 -3.67 0.43
CA HIS A 61 1.53 -4.43 0.74
C HIS A 61 2.25 -3.85 1.97
N GLU A 62 1.46 -3.46 2.96
CA GLU A 62 1.81 -2.62 4.11
C GLU A 62 3.11 -3.00 4.82
N HIS A 63 3.60 -4.25 4.69
CA HIS A 63 4.85 -4.70 5.32
C HIS A 63 5.82 -5.49 4.43
N ALA A 64 5.55 -5.77 3.15
CA ALA A 64 6.40 -6.71 2.40
C ALA A 64 6.22 -6.66 0.88
N CYS A 65 6.69 -5.62 0.18
CA CYS A 65 6.69 -5.70 -1.28
C CYS A 65 7.99 -5.30 -1.94
N ILE A 66 8.82 -6.31 -2.16
CA ILE A 66 9.77 -6.39 -3.28
C ILE A 66 9.11 -6.04 -4.63
N ARG A 67 7.79 -6.22 -4.76
CA ARG A 67 6.97 -5.87 -5.94
C ARG A 67 6.41 -4.43 -5.93
N CYS A 68 6.72 -3.62 -4.92
CA CYS A 68 6.22 -2.25 -4.83
C CYS A 68 7.02 -1.35 -5.79
N PRO A 69 6.38 -0.61 -6.71
CA PRO A 69 7.10 0.29 -7.62
C PRO A 69 7.75 1.49 -6.91
N MET A 70 7.30 1.79 -5.68
CA MET A 70 7.85 2.86 -4.84
C MET A 70 8.94 2.36 -3.87
N LEU A 71 9.37 1.09 -3.99
CA LEU A 71 10.45 0.55 -3.16
C LEU A 71 11.79 0.99 -3.73
N HIS A 72 12.57 1.68 -2.92
CA HIS A 72 13.99 1.93 -3.15
C HIS A 72 14.79 0.92 -2.34
N VAL A 73 15.37 -0.07 -3.03
CA VAL A 73 16.18 -1.11 -2.39
C VAL A 73 17.50 -0.51 -1.90
N GLU A 74 17.84 -0.72 -0.63
CA GLU A 74 19.14 -0.30 -0.10
C GLU A 74 20.24 -1.24 -0.66
N PRO A 75 21.36 -0.73 -1.21
CA PRO A 75 22.39 -1.58 -1.82
C PRO A 75 22.96 -2.66 -0.89
N ARG A 76 22.95 -2.43 0.42
CA ARG A 76 23.38 -3.39 1.44
C ARG A 76 22.47 -4.63 1.52
N MET A 77 21.25 -4.54 0.99
CA MET A 77 20.24 -5.61 1.03
C MET A 77 20.24 -6.50 -0.23
N ILE A 78 21.18 -6.30 -1.16
CA ILE A 78 21.26 -7.13 -2.39
C ILE A 78 21.40 -8.62 -2.05
N LEU A 79 22.27 -8.99 -1.11
CA LEU A 79 22.44 -10.39 -0.69
C LEU A 79 21.15 -11.00 -0.13
N ARG A 80 20.30 -10.18 0.52
CA ARG A 80 19.00 -10.63 1.03
C ARG A 80 18.01 -10.92 -0.10
N LEU A 81 18.15 -10.28 -1.26
CA LEU A 81 17.33 -10.59 -2.43
C LEU A 81 17.68 -11.97 -3.00
N ASP A 82 18.96 -12.34 -3.01
CA ASP A 82 19.41 -13.67 -3.46
C ASP A 82 18.81 -14.78 -2.58
N GLU A 83 18.77 -14.55 -1.26
CA GLU A 83 18.13 -15.47 -0.30
C GLU A 83 16.62 -15.60 -0.58
N ILE A 84 15.94 -14.47 -0.81
CA ILE A 84 14.50 -14.47 -1.13
C ILE A 84 14.24 -15.19 -2.46
N GLU A 85 15.08 -14.97 -3.47
CA GLU A 85 14.98 -15.67 -4.76
C GLU A 85 15.12 -17.19 -4.57
N ALA A 86 16.15 -17.63 -3.83
CA ALA A 86 16.38 -19.04 -3.56
C ALA A 86 15.18 -19.70 -2.86
N ASP A 87 14.62 -19.03 -1.85
CA ASP A 87 13.43 -19.50 -1.13
C ASP A 87 12.20 -19.61 -2.03
N LEU A 88 11.98 -18.63 -2.90
CA LEU A 88 10.87 -18.63 -3.86
C LEU A 88 11.02 -19.78 -4.86
N MET A 89 12.22 -19.99 -5.39
CA MET A 89 12.52 -21.07 -6.34
C MET A 89 12.39 -22.46 -5.70
N ALA A 90 12.85 -22.62 -4.46
CA ALA A 90 12.65 -23.84 -3.69
C ALA A 90 11.16 -24.12 -3.43
N GLY A 91 10.39 -23.09 -3.07
CA GLY A 91 8.95 -23.19 -2.86
C GLY A 91 8.17 -23.52 -4.14
N GLU A 92 8.58 -22.99 -5.29
CA GLU A 92 8.02 -23.34 -6.60
C GLU A 92 8.28 -24.80 -6.96
N THR A 93 9.50 -25.27 -6.74
CA THR A 93 9.89 -26.67 -6.98
C THR A 93 9.07 -27.62 -6.08
N GLY A 94 8.91 -27.26 -4.80
CA GLY A 94 8.04 -27.95 -3.86
C GLY A 94 6.55 -27.94 -4.26
N ARG A 95 6.04 -26.82 -4.78
CA ARG A 95 4.66 -26.73 -5.29
C ARG A 95 4.46 -27.57 -6.55
N ARG A 96 5.38 -27.54 -7.49
CA ARG A 96 5.33 -28.31 -8.74
C ARG A 96 5.33 -29.82 -8.47
N THR A 97 6.18 -30.28 -7.55
CA THR A 97 6.24 -31.70 -7.15
C THR A 97 5.00 -32.17 -6.40
N LYS A 98 4.33 -31.28 -5.65
CA LYS A 98 3.04 -31.56 -4.99
C LYS A 98 1.84 -31.46 -5.94
N ALA A 99 1.85 -30.56 -6.92
CA ALA A 99 0.81 -30.40 -7.94
C ALA A 99 0.69 -31.64 -8.84
N GLY A 100 1.78 -32.39 -9.04
CA GLY A 100 1.74 -33.70 -9.69
C GLY A 100 1.06 -34.81 -8.87
N ARG A 101 0.69 -34.55 -7.60
CA ARG A 101 0.20 -35.56 -6.65
C ARG A 101 -1.27 -35.37 -6.22
N GLY A 102 -1.94 -34.31 -6.67
CA GLY A 102 -3.33 -34.03 -6.32
C GLY A 102 -4.12 -33.44 -7.47
N LYS A 103 -4.84 -34.29 -8.22
CA LYS A 103 -5.96 -33.84 -9.06
C LYS A 103 -7.13 -33.52 -8.13
N SER A 104 -7.21 -32.29 -7.64
CA SER A 104 -8.49 -31.77 -7.11
C SER A 104 -9.30 -31.27 -8.30
N THR A 105 -10.40 -31.95 -8.63
CA THR A 105 -11.38 -31.53 -9.63
C THR A 105 -12.44 -30.60 -9.05
N ASP A 106 -12.24 -30.04 -7.85
CA ASP A 106 -13.23 -29.25 -7.13
C ASP A 106 -12.81 -27.77 -6.94
N TRP A 107 -12.08 -27.21 -7.91
CA TRP A 107 -11.79 -25.79 -7.92
C TRP A 107 -12.92 -25.02 -8.61
N ASN A 108 -13.80 -24.41 -7.82
CA ASN A 108 -14.77 -23.42 -8.28
C ASN A 108 -14.34 -22.01 -7.83
N PRO A 109 -13.98 -21.08 -8.74
CA PRO A 109 -13.48 -19.75 -8.40
C PRO A 109 -14.49 -18.84 -7.69
N ARG A 110 -15.76 -19.25 -7.57
CA ARG A 110 -16.84 -18.39 -7.07
C ARG A 110 -17.13 -18.53 -5.57
N VAL A 111 -16.44 -19.41 -4.85
CA VAL A 111 -16.73 -19.67 -3.43
C VAL A 111 -15.47 -19.47 -2.59
N SER A 112 -15.43 -18.36 -1.86
CA SER A 112 -14.40 -18.10 -0.84
C SER A 112 -14.60 -19.04 0.36
N PRO A 113 -13.52 -19.64 0.91
CA PRO A 113 -13.61 -20.46 2.11
C PRO A 113 -13.82 -19.54 3.32
N GLY A 114 -15.05 -19.50 3.85
CA GLY A 114 -15.31 -18.78 5.11
C GLY A 114 -16.67 -18.12 5.29
N GLN A 115 -17.74 -18.56 4.63
CA GLN A 115 -19.10 -18.13 4.98
C GLN A 115 -20.00 -19.34 5.28
N THR A 116 -19.97 -19.79 6.53
CA THR A 116 -21.11 -20.50 7.12
C THR A 116 -22.27 -19.53 7.24
N ARG A 117 -23.32 -19.74 6.45
CA ARG A 117 -24.59 -19.03 6.60
C ARG A 117 -25.24 -19.47 7.92
N PRO A 118 -25.61 -18.57 8.85
CA PRO A 118 -26.45 -18.96 9.97
C PRO A 118 -27.83 -19.37 9.44
N GLY A 119 -28.26 -20.59 9.82
CA GLY A 119 -29.53 -21.16 9.43
C GLY A 119 -30.70 -20.35 9.98
N THR A 120 -31.65 -20.00 9.12
CA THR A 120 -32.98 -19.55 9.52
C THR A 120 -33.73 -20.73 10.14
N ALA A 121 -33.79 -20.77 11.46
CA ALA A 121 -34.61 -21.72 12.19
C ALA A 121 -36.10 -21.36 12.06
N ALA A 122 -36.89 -22.41 11.83
CA ALA A 122 -38.29 -22.44 11.51
C ALA A 122 -39.23 -21.67 12.46
N THR A 123 -40.25 -21.05 11.85
CA THR A 123 -41.50 -20.63 12.48
C THR A 123 -42.20 -21.84 13.13
N LYS A 124 -42.35 -21.82 14.46
CA LYS A 124 -43.19 -22.79 15.17
C LYS A 124 -44.65 -22.30 15.14
N LYS A 125 -45.48 -22.92 14.30
CA LYS A 125 -46.94 -22.87 14.41
C LYS A 125 -47.39 -23.86 15.51
N ARG A 126 -47.92 -23.35 16.61
CA ARG A 126 -49.19 -23.73 17.27
C ARG A 126 -49.25 -23.15 18.67
#